data_AF-A0A2H3FV43-F1
#
_entry.id   AF-A0A2H3FV43-F1
#
_cell.length_a   1.000
_cell.length_b   1.000
_cell.length_c   1.000
_cell.angle_alpha   90.00
_cell.angle_beta   90.00
_cell.angle_gamma   90.00
#
_symmetry.space_group_name_H-M   'P 1'
#
loop_
_entity.id
_entity.type
_entity.pdbx_description
1 polymer ?
#
loop_
_entity_poly.entity_id
_entity_poly.type
_entity_poly.pdbx_seq_one_letter_code
_entity_poly.pdbx_strand_id
1 'polypeptide(L)'
;MLVPSPPDNKIRCVQNITVKIEPPAMELYDLLVFPTDDSTWHTYVVNPDQFPPSLWELPSVHIVGFLSDRNCVVVVASCIHQRFYDAYVQHLSPEEPAGEDIFTDVLKPTTSEIAKYGLEAAKEKTRSDVLRRAVRGVTCPGGLALYRYYKAIIHNDYNLLPIEWALLGYDLRLSKPEVRNKFTLLSILLELHFVQDLNSDAVSQVLESKRQDGWGEYLATKESLAIAKVIENANDEMHELFLVRGLLEFAGHQTSVCYYQYGQERTIDDSCLILGRALRCVLDPKHESKSEKKSKTTRRMRIPRPLGAQDVLERLTRSGYSTTHISELCANLTIFLPIGVPVPYRETLPATLVNRLRRGVVLDAIREISDIYVLYFRQLEKKENDTMLFLLYLANNELESKVTSTWMTSTEGQSMYDQTLTRMREQAQSLEQFTLCVHTLLAYSYLLDSPEPALGPIYSCNLYDFSYLLYGDKQVNRRGVLEIVASYARKALTSLPAGAAQTVMPNIRPSSVHWCDGFVERYCQHRSTAAMTHDQAYRQTCRSLAIISPFLWQHAKIGS
;
A
#
# COMPACT_ATOMS: atom_id res chain seq x y z
N MET A 1 -4.90 4.09 -110.99
CA MET A 1 -4.57 2.66 -111.18
C MET A 1 -3.97 2.14 -109.89
N LEU A 2 -4.50 0.99 -109.43
CA LEU A 2 -4.05 0.21 -108.27
C LEU A 2 -2.56 -0.13 -108.34
N VAL A 3 -1.87 -0.18 -107.19
CA VAL A 3 -1.40 -1.44 -106.54
C VAL A 3 -1.10 -1.14 -105.05
N PRO A 4 -1.57 -1.98 -104.09
CA PRO A 4 -1.28 -1.89 -102.65
C PRO A 4 -0.11 -2.77 -102.16
N SER A 5 0.47 -2.33 -101.03
CA SER A 5 1.22 -2.97 -99.92
C SER A 5 2.08 -4.24 -100.09
N PRO A 6 3.16 -4.34 -99.29
CA PRO A 6 3.30 -5.49 -98.39
C PRO A 6 3.53 -5.12 -96.90
N PRO A 7 3.33 -6.07 -95.97
CA PRO A 7 3.00 -5.82 -94.57
C PRO A 7 4.17 -5.99 -93.57
N ASP A 8 3.86 -5.57 -92.34
CA ASP A 8 4.45 -5.83 -91.03
C ASP A 8 5.55 -6.90 -90.89
N ASN A 9 6.65 -6.49 -90.26
CA ASN A 9 7.20 -7.17 -89.07
C ASN A 9 8.37 -6.37 -88.48
N LYS A 10 8.10 -5.53 -87.48
CA LYS A 10 9.12 -5.16 -86.49
C LYS A 10 8.57 -5.40 -85.09
N ILE A 11 9.04 -6.50 -84.53
CA ILE A 11 8.95 -6.89 -83.12
C ILE A 11 9.28 -5.66 -82.26
N ARG A 12 8.30 -5.14 -81.52
CA ARG A 12 8.58 -4.25 -80.39
C ARG A 12 9.18 -5.12 -79.28
N CYS A 13 10.50 -5.08 -79.14
CA CYS A 13 11.13 -5.40 -77.86
C CYS A 13 10.63 -4.37 -76.84
N VAL A 14 9.60 -4.74 -76.06
CA VAL A 14 9.30 -4.05 -74.81
C VAL A 14 10.41 -4.44 -73.86
N GLN A 15 11.41 -3.59 -73.74
CA GLN A 15 12.40 -3.68 -72.69
C GLN A 15 11.65 -3.39 -71.39
N ASN A 16 11.24 -4.44 -70.68
CA ASN A 16 10.82 -4.33 -69.30
C ASN A 16 12.06 -3.92 -68.49
N ILE A 17 12.30 -2.62 -68.42
CA ILE A 17 13.22 -2.06 -67.44
C ILE A 17 12.51 -2.26 -66.10
N THR A 18 12.90 -3.30 -65.38
CA THR A 18 12.66 -3.39 -63.95
C THR A 18 13.46 -2.26 -63.33
N VAL A 19 12.86 -1.07 -63.26
CA VAL A 19 13.37 -0.01 -62.41
C VAL A 19 13.25 -0.57 -61.00
N LYS A 20 14.37 -1.02 -60.43
CA LYS A 20 14.52 -1.05 -58.99
C LYS A 20 14.32 0.40 -58.56
N ILE A 21 13.10 0.73 -58.16
CA ILE A 21 12.84 1.94 -57.41
C ILE A 21 13.53 1.66 -56.08
N GLU A 22 14.79 2.07 -55.96
CA GLU A 22 15.38 2.26 -54.65
C GLU A 22 14.46 3.27 -53.95
N PRO A 23 13.85 2.92 -52.80
CA PRO A 23 13.04 3.89 -52.07
C PRO A 23 13.92 5.11 -51.82
N PRO A 24 13.36 6.34 -51.91
CA PRO A 24 14.15 7.54 -51.66
C PRO A 24 14.85 7.37 -50.32
N ALA A 25 16.18 7.50 -50.33
CA ALA A 25 16.97 7.48 -49.10
C ALA A 25 16.39 8.52 -48.15
N MET A 26 15.76 8.04 -47.07
CA MET A 26 15.17 8.89 -46.07
C MET A 26 16.30 9.77 -45.51
N GLU A 27 16.21 11.09 -45.67
CA GLU A 27 17.25 11.97 -45.16
C GLU A 27 17.28 11.87 -43.63
N LEU A 28 18.41 11.41 -43.08
CA LEU A 28 18.57 11.10 -41.65
C LEU A 28 18.18 12.27 -40.73
N TYR A 29 18.32 13.50 -41.23
CA TYR A 29 18.03 14.73 -40.50
C TYR A 29 16.53 14.93 -40.20
N ASP A 30 15.63 14.37 -41.00
CA ASP A 30 14.17 14.49 -40.82
C ASP A 30 13.60 13.48 -39.81
N LEU A 31 14.43 12.56 -39.29
CA LEU A 31 14.05 11.44 -38.41
C LEU A 31 14.56 11.57 -36.98
N LEU A 32 15.32 12.62 -36.68
CA LEU A 32 15.84 12.94 -35.35
C LEU A 32 14.78 13.60 -34.45
N VAL A 33 13.50 13.48 -34.80
CA VAL A 33 12.39 13.96 -33.97
C VAL A 33 12.34 13.09 -32.72
N PHE A 34 12.68 13.67 -31.58
CA PHE A 34 12.49 13.00 -30.30
C PHE A 34 10.99 12.86 -30.01
N PRO A 35 10.53 11.70 -29.52
CA PRO A 35 9.20 11.62 -28.94
C PRO A 35 9.17 12.52 -27.69
N THR A 36 8.54 13.68 -27.80
CA THR A 36 8.47 14.68 -26.71
C THR A 36 7.29 14.49 -25.76
N ASP A 37 6.32 13.64 -26.11
CA ASP A 37 5.03 13.44 -25.42
C ASP A 37 4.66 11.96 -25.25
N ASP A 38 3.42 11.71 -24.78
CA ASP A 38 2.59 10.49 -24.74
C ASP A 38 2.47 9.68 -26.06
N SER A 39 3.41 9.86 -26.98
CA SER A 39 3.54 9.14 -28.24
C SER A 39 3.38 7.63 -28.06
N THR A 40 2.46 7.05 -28.82
CA THR A 40 2.29 5.60 -28.89
C THR A 40 3.43 4.96 -29.67
N TRP A 41 3.76 3.71 -29.35
CA TRP A 41 4.79 2.93 -30.05
C TRP A 41 4.13 1.80 -30.82
N HIS A 42 4.50 1.65 -32.08
CA HIS A 42 3.95 0.65 -33.00
C HIS A 42 4.96 -0.46 -33.24
N THR A 43 4.52 -1.71 -33.14
CA THR A 43 5.38 -2.89 -33.21
C THR A 43 5.46 -3.45 -34.63
N TYR A 44 6.66 -3.82 -35.04
CA TYR A 44 6.94 -4.50 -36.30
C TYR A 44 7.92 -5.64 -36.08
N VAL A 45 7.82 -6.66 -36.94
CA VAL A 45 8.84 -7.68 -37.09
C VAL A 45 9.56 -7.47 -38.41
N VAL A 46 10.89 -7.41 -38.34
CA VAL A 46 11.74 -7.10 -39.49
C VAL A 46 12.93 -8.02 -39.57
N ASN A 47 13.39 -8.28 -40.79
CA ASN A 47 14.67 -8.96 -41.00
C ASN A 47 15.80 -7.92 -40.87
N PRO A 48 16.69 -8.05 -39.87
CA PRO A 48 17.73 -7.05 -39.62
C PRO A 48 18.70 -6.85 -40.80
N ASP A 49 18.87 -7.87 -41.66
CA ASP A 49 19.75 -7.80 -42.83
C ASP A 49 19.16 -6.97 -43.98
N GLN A 50 17.86 -6.66 -43.92
CA GLN A 50 17.14 -5.89 -44.94
C GLN A 50 17.01 -4.41 -44.60
N PHE A 51 17.50 -3.97 -43.43
CA PHE A 51 17.37 -2.61 -42.94
C PHE A 51 18.74 -1.94 -42.77
N PRO A 52 18.89 -0.67 -43.17
CA PRO A 52 20.15 0.05 -43.02
C PRO A 52 20.51 0.26 -41.54
N PRO A 53 21.80 0.11 -41.16
CA PRO A 53 22.24 0.24 -39.77
C PRO A 53 21.90 1.59 -39.12
N SER A 54 21.84 2.66 -39.91
CA SER A 54 21.56 4.02 -39.44
C SER A 54 20.14 4.21 -38.88
N LEU A 55 19.18 3.36 -39.24
CA LEU A 55 17.83 3.39 -38.65
C LEU A 55 17.82 2.92 -37.19
N TRP A 56 18.75 2.04 -36.82
CA TRP A 56 18.86 1.51 -35.46
C TRP A 56 19.41 2.52 -34.46
N GLU A 57 19.94 3.64 -34.94
CA GLU A 57 20.48 4.72 -34.14
C GLU A 57 19.47 5.86 -33.94
N LEU A 58 18.27 5.76 -34.55
CA LEU A 58 17.24 6.78 -34.42
C LEU A 58 16.57 6.76 -33.04
N PRO A 59 16.39 7.92 -32.38
CA PRO A 59 15.70 7.99 -31.08
C PRO A 59 14.26 7.46 -31.09
N SER A 60 13.62 7.47 -32.26
CA SER A 60 12.21 7.07 -32.47
C SER A 60 12.05 5.63 -32.98
N VAL A 61 13.14 4.87 -33.06
CA VAL A 61 13.14 3.44 -33.45
C VAL A 61 13.89 2.67 -32.36
N HIS A 62 13.25 1.64 -31.80
CA HIS A 62 13.86 0.85 -30.73
C HIS A 62 13.75 -0.64 -30.99
N ILE A 63 14.87 -1.35 -30.87
CA ILE A 63 14.90 -2.82 -31.00
C ILE A 63 14.56 -3.43 -29.65
N VAL A 64 13.41 -4.09 -29.58
CA VAL A 64 12.95 -4.81 -28.38
C VAL A 64 13.80 -6.05 -28.17
N GLY A 65 13.93 -6.89 -29.20
CA GLY A 65 14.70 -8.12 -29.13
C GLY A 65 14.73 -8.89 -30.44
N PHE A 66 15.43 -10.03 -30.42
CA PHE A 66 15.54 -10.93 -31.56
C PHE A 66 14.70 -12.18 -31.30
N LEU A 67 13.98 -12.61 -32.32
CA LEU A 67 13.23 -13.86 -32.34
C LEU A 67 14.16 -15.03 -32.65
N SER A 68 13.67 -16.25 -32.39
CA SER A 68 14.44 -17.49 -32.60
C SER A 68 14.85 -17.72 -34.07
N ASP A 69 14.12 -17.16 -35.01
CA ASP A 69 14.37 -17.19 -36.46
C ASP A 69 15.33 -16.09 -36.94
N ARG A 70 15.88 -15.28 -36.02
CA ARG A 70 16.75 -14.12 -36.23
C ARG A 70 16.08 -12.84 -36.74
N ASN A 71 14.77 -12.85 -36.97
CA ASN A 71 14.05 -11.60 -37.16
C ASN A 71 14.09 -10.77 -35.87
N CYS A 72 14.02 -9.46 -35.97
CA CYS A 72 13.97 -8.58 -34.80
C CYS A 72 12.61 -7.92 -34.66
N VAL A 73 12.20 -7.78 -33.40
CA VAL A 73 11.03 -6.99 -33.00
C VAL A 73 11.48 -5.57 -32.78
N VAL A 74 10.91 -4.65 -33.55
CA VAL A 74 11.22 -3.23 -33.54
C VAL A 74 9.96 -2.47 -33.21
N VAL A 75 10.10 -1.43 -32.40
CA VAL A 75 9.03 -0.49 -32.14
C VAL A 75 9.38 0.89 -32.65
N VAL A 76 8.38 1.57 -33.20
CA VAL A 76 8.52 2.86 -33.86
C VAL A 76 7.54 3.85 -33.25
N ALA A 77 8.03 5.02 -32.86
CA ALA A 77 7.21 6.06 -32.27
C ALA A 77 6.20 6.63 -33.29
N SER A 78 4.98 6.94 -32.84
CA SER A 78 3.89 7.44 -33.71
C SER A 78 4.25 8.70 -34.50
N CYS A 79 5.17 9.53 -34.00
CA CYS A 79 5.63 10.74 -34.69
C CYS A 79 6.28 10.46 -36.05
N ILE A 80 6.86 9.26 -36.24
CA ILE A 80 7.47 8.84 -37.50
C ILE A 80 6.80 7.61 -38.11
N HIS A 81 5.78 7.02 -37.45
CA HIS A 81 5.14 5.77 -37.84
C HIS A 81 4.75 5.71 -39.31
N GLN A 82 3.96 6.69 -39.79
CA GLN A 82 3.48 6.67 -41.18
C GLN A 82 4.65 6.73 -42.18
N ARG A 83 5.65 7.57 -41.91
CA ARG A 83 6.83 7.73 -42.77
C ARG A 83 7.70 6.47 -42.78
N PHE A 84 7.87 5.84 -41.62
CA PHE A 84 8.57 4.58 -41.48
C PHE A 84 7.84 3.47 -42.25
N TYR A 85 6.52 3.38 -42.08
CA TYR A 85 5.70 2.42 -42.80
C TYR A 85 5.79 2.61 -44.30
N ASP A 86 5.56 3.82 -44.82
CA ASP A 86 5.57 4.11 -46.26
C ASP A 86 6.90 3.74 -46.93
N ALA A 87 8.02 3.94 -46.22
CA ALA A 87 9.34 3.65 -46.75
C ALA A 87 9.74 2.17 -46.66
N TYR A 88 9.24 1.44 -45.66
CA TYR A 88 9.72 0.09 -45.35
C TYR A 88 8.65 -1.00 -45.44
N VAL A 89 7.42 -0.68 -45.85
CA VAL A 89 6.27 -1.61 -45.92
C VAL A 89 6.59 -2.94 -46.59
N GLN A 90 7.45 -2.94 -47.62
CA GLN A 90 7.84 -4.15 -48.36
C GLN A 90 8.73 -5.11 -47.57
N HIS A 91 9.31 -4.64 -46.47
CA HIS A 91 10.23 -5.38 -45.59
C HIS A 91 9.65 -5.67 -44.21
N LEU A 92 8.41 -5.21 -43.93
CA LEU A 92 7.69 -5.49 -42.70
C LEU A 92 6.93 -6.80 -42.84
N SER A 93 7.07 -7.72 -41.87
CA SER A 93 6.20 -8.89 -41.81
C SER A 93 4.77 -8.45 -41.48
N PRO A 94 3.76 -8.91 -42.24
CA PRO A 94 2.36 -8.57 -41.96
C PRO A 94 1.85 -9.43 -40.82
N GLU A 95 1.98 -8.97 -39.59
CA GLU A 95 1.16 -9.44 -38.46
C GLU A 95 1.34 -8.50 -37.26
N GLU A 96 0.22 -8.01 -36.72
CA GLU A 96 0.14 -7.49 -35.36
C GLU A 96 -0.20 -8.67 -34.43
N PRO A 97 0.76 -9.32 -33.76
CA PRO A 97 0.43 -10.05 -32.55
C PRO A 97 0.32 -9.02 -31.43
N ALA A 98 -0.86 -8.47 -31.19
CA ALA A 98 -1.11 -7.74 -29.95
C ALA A 98 -1.08 -8.75 -28.78
N GLY A 99 -0.05 -8.71 -27.92
CA GLY A 99 -0.09 -9.44 -26.65
C GLY A 99 1.25 -9.88 -26.04
N GLU A 100 1.11 -10.46 -24.85
CA GLU A 100 2.10 -11.13 -23.97
C GLU A 100 3.09 -12.07 -24.70
N ASP A 101 2.70 -12.58 -25.87
CA ASP A 101 3.50 -13.48 -26.70
C ASP A 101 4.77 -12.80 -27.23
N ILE A 102 4.73 -11.51 -27.60
CA ILE A 102 5.90 -10.80 -28.14
C ILE A 102 7.07 -10.83 -27.16
N PHE A 103 6.83 -10.46 -25.89
CA PHE A 103 7.90 -10.41 -24.90
C PHE A 103 8.41 -11.83 -24.57
N THR A 104 7.51 -12.79 -24.47
CA THR A 104 7.86 -14.19 -24.23
C THR A 104 8.71 -14.77 -25.39
N ASP A 105 8.41 -14.39 -26.62
CA ASP A 105 9.10 -14.87 -27.81
C ASP A 105 10.51 -14.29 -27.95
N VAL A 106 10.72 -13.00 -27.66
CA VAL A 106 12.07 -12.40 -27.67
C VAL A 106 12.97 -12.90 -26.54
N LEU A 107 12.42 -13.57 -25.52
CA LEU A 107 13.19 -14.22 -24.47
C LEU A 107 13.65 -15.64 -24.86
N LYS A 108 13.15 -16.21 -25.97
CA LYS A 108 13.57 -17.54 -26.42
C LYS A 108 14.95 -17.46 -27.08
N PRO A 109 15.98 -18.18 -26.56
CA PRO A 109 17.30 -18.16 -27.16
C PRO A 109 17.31 -18.82 -28.54
N THR A 110 18.18 -18.34 -29.42
CA THR A 110 18.38 -18.95 -30.74
C THR A 110 19.07 -20.31 -30.63
N THR A 111 18.89 -21.18 -31.64
CA THR A 111 19.60 -22.47 -31.71
C THR A 111 21.12 -22.31 -31.63
N SER A 112 21.67 -21.23 -32.21
CA SER A 112 23.09 -20.91 -32.13
C SER A 112 23.55 -20.54 -30.71
N GLU A 113 22.74 -19.83 -29.93
CA GLU A 113 23.08 -19.49 -28.54
C GLU A 113 23.00 -20.71 -27.63
N ILE A 114 21.97 -21.55 -27.83
CA ILE A 114 21.83 -22.83 -27.12
C ILE A 114 23.05 -23.72 -27.39
N ALA A 115 23.47 -23.84 -28.65
CA ALA A 115 24.63 -24.64 -29.03
C ALA A 115 25.94 -24.10 -28.42
N LYS A 116 26.05 -22.78 -28.20
CA LYS A 116 27.26 -22.13 -27.69
C LYS A 116 27.36 -22.13 -26.16
N TYR A 117 26.25 -21.90 -25.46
CA TYR A 117 26.24 -21.67 -24.02
C TYR A 117 25.54 -22.77 -23.22
N GLY A 118 24.78 -23.66 -23.88
CA GLY A 118 23.81 -24.53 -23.23
C GLY A 118 22.49 -23.81 -22.97
N LEU A 119 21.40 -24.57 -22.80
CA LEU A 119 20.04 -24.02 -22.78
C LEU A 119 19.82 -23.00 -21.67
N GLU A 120 20.16 -23.32 -20.42
CA GLU A 120 19.88 -22.44 -19.28
C GLU A 120 20.71 -21.16 -19.30
N ALA A 121 22.02 -21.26 -19.59
CA ALA A 121 22.87 -20.09 -19.73
C ALA A 121 22.50 -19.22 -20.95
N ALA A 122 22.01 -19.83 -22.03
CA ALA A 122 21.48 -19.08 -23.18
C ALA A 122 20.20 -18.30 -22.79
N LYS A 123 19.25 -18.92 -22.06
CA LYS A 123 18.05 -18.23 -21.57
C LYS A 123 18.39 -17.02 -20.68
N GLU A 124 19.28 -17.20 -19.72
CA GLU A 124 19.71 -16.12 -18.82
C GLU A 124 20.35 -14.97 -19.60
N LYS A 125 21.23 -15.29 -20.55
CA LYS A 125 21.89 -14.29 -21.38
C LYS A 125 20.89 -13.54 -22.28
N THR A 126 20.01 -14.25 -22.99
CA THR A 126 18.99 -13.64 -23.86
C THR A 126 18.09 -12.71 -23.05
N ARG A 127 17.62 -13.15 -21.88
CA ARG A 127 16.86 -12.30 -20.95
C ARG A 127 17.65 -11.05 -20.55
N SER A 128 18.89 -11.22 -20.11
CA SER A 128 19.76 -10.11 -19.70
C SER A 128 19.96 -9.08 -20.81
N ASP A 129 20.18 -9.54 -22.05
CA ASP A 129 20.41 -8.68 -23.20
C ASP A 129 19.13 -7.92 -23.63
N VAL A 130 17.96 -8.57 -23.58
CA VAL A 130 16.65 -7.92 -23.80
C VAL A 130 16.38 -6.84 -22.75
N LEU A 131 16.56 -7.16 -21.47
CA LEU A 131 16.33 -6.22 -20.38
C LEU A 131 17.31 -5.05 -20.40
N ARG A 132 18.59 -5.30 -20.71
CA ARG A 132 19.60 -4.23 -20.85
C ARG A 132 19.24 -3.27 -22.00
N ARG A 133 18.70 -3.79 -23.11
CA ARG A 133 18.17 -2.94 -24.20
C ARG A 133 16.96 -2.13 -23.73
N ALA A 134 16.00 -2.76 -23.06
CA ALA A 134 14.83 -2.08 -22.53
C ALA A 134 15.20 -0.93 -21.58
N VAL A 135 16.09 -1.20 -20.61
CA VAL A 135 16.62 -0.21 -19.67
C VAL A 135 17.28 0.97 -20.37
N ARG A 136 18.15 0.71 -21.37
CA ARG A 136 18.78 1.77 -22.16
C ARG A 136 17.76 2.61 -22.91
N GLY A 137 16.72 1.98 -23.45
CA GLY A 137 15.64 2.65 -24.17
C GLY A 137 14.80 3.55 -23.27
N VAL A 138 14.37 3.08 -22.09
CA VAL A 138 13.49 3.87 -21.23
C VAL A 138 14.21 5.01 -20.48
N THR A 139 15.53 4.91 -20.34
CA THR A 139 16.38 5.92 -19.68
C THR A 139 17.04 6.89 -20.66
N CYS A 140 16.61 6.92 -21.93
CA CYS A 140 17.03 7.93 -22.89
C CYS A 140 16.09 9.16 -22.87
N PRO A 141 16.52 10.34 -23.37
CA PRO A 141 15.61 11.48 -23.55
C PRO A 141 14.41 11.10 -24.44
N GLY A 142 13.19 11.25 -23.92
CA GLY A 142 11.95 10.83 -24.60
C GLY A 142 11.52 9.37 -24.35
N GLY A 143 12.27 8.61 -23.55
CA GLY A 143 12.04 7.18 -23.28
C GLY A 143 10.81 6.83 -22.43
N LEU A 144 10.11 7.81 -21.84
CA LEU A 144 8.93 7.56 -20.99
C LEU A 144 7.77 6.90 -21.77
N ALA A 145 7.59 7.27 -23.03
CA ALA A 145 6.62 6.65 -23.91
C ALA A 145 6.93 5.16 -24.15
N LEU A 146 8.22 4.83 -24.28
CA LEU A 146 8.71 3.46 -24.48
C LEU A 146 8.50 2.60 -23.22
N TYR A 147 8.56 3.20 -22.02
CA TYR A 147 8.21 2.50 -20.78
C TYR A 147 6.75 2.04 -20.78
N ARG A 148 5.81 2.85 -21.28
CA ARG A 148 4.39 2.45 -21.37
C ARG A 148 4.21 1.25 -22.30
N TYR A 149 4.96 1.21 -23.40
CA TYR A 149 4.99 0.05 -24.29
C TYR A 149 5.49 -1.22 -23.55
N TYR A 150 6.63 -1.14 -22.85
CA TYR A 150 7.15 -2.28 -22.09
C TYR A 150 6.19 -2.76 -21.00
N LYS A 151 5.52 -1.83 -20.29
CA LYS A 151 4.51 -2.16 -19.29
C LYS A 151 3.29 -2.88 -19.87
N ALA A 152 2.97 -2.65 -21.15
CA ALA A 152 1.86 -3.31 -21.83
C ALA A 152 2.18 -4.75 -22.26
N ILE A 153 3.45 -5.07 -22.52
CA ILE A 153 3.88 -6.40 -23.01
C ILE A 153 4.55 -7.28 -21.93
N ILE A 154 4.98 -6.70 -20.81
CA ILE A 154 5.57 -7.42 -19.67
C ILE A 154 4.52 -7.52 -18.56
N HIS A 155 3.96 -8.71 -18.37
CA HIS A 155 2.94 -8.95 -17.34
C HIS A 155 3.51 -9.50 -16.02
N ASN A 156 4.75 -10.00 -16.02
CA ASN A 156 5.41 -10.51 -14.82
C ASN A 156 6.32 -9.43 -14.21
N ASP A 157 6.02 -9.03 -12.97
CA ASP A 157 6.78 -8.06 -12.17
C ASP A 157 8.28 -8.35 -12.14
N TYR A 158 8.68 -9.62 -12.12
CA TYR A 158 10.09 -10.04 -12.15
C TYR A 158 10.87 -9.48 -13.35
N ASN A 159 10.25 -9.44 -14.53
CA ASN A 159 10.89 -8.93 -15.75
C ASN A 159 10.73 -7.40 -15.88
N LEU A 160 9.78 -6.80 -15.16
CA LEU A 160 9.55 -5.36 -15.15
C LEU A 160 10.49 -4.64 -14.17
N LEU A 161 10.87 -5.28 -13.06
CA LEU A 161 11.73 -4.75 -12.00
C LEU A 161 13.00 -4.01 -12.49
N PRO A 162 13.81 -4.55 -13.42
CA PRO A 162 14.99 -3.85 -13.94
C PRO A 162 14.65 -2.50 -14.58
N ILE A 163 13.55 -2.44 -15.31
CA ILE A 163 13.08 -1.25 -16.02
C ILE A 163 12.60 -0.20 -15.00
N GLU A 164 11.85 -0.64 -13.98
CA GLU A 164 11.36 0.23 -12.91
C GLU A 164 12.52 0.81 -12.06
N TRP A 165 13.51 -0.01 -11.69
CA TRP A 165 14.68 0.46 -10.94
C TRP A 165 15.50 1.47 -11.75
N ALA A 166 15.72 1.20 -13.04
CA ALA A 166 16.43 2.11 -13.94
C ALA A 166 15.71 3.44 -14.10
N LEU A 167 14.38 3.41 -14.26
CA LEU A 167 13.55 4.60 -14.35
C LEU A 167 13.60 5.43 -13.08
N LEU A 168 13.49 4.81 -11.91
CA LEU A 168 13.62 5.51 -10.64
C LEU A 168 15.00 6.18 -10.50
N GLY A 169 16.08 5.50 -10.88
CA GLY A 169 17.43 6.06 -10.91
C GLY A 169 17.61 7.18 -11.95
N TYR A 170 16.91 7.11 -13.08
CA TYR A 170 16.87 8.17 -14.08
C TYR A 170 16.10 9.40 -13.59
N ASP A 171 14.90 9.21 -13.03
CA ASP A 171 14.06 10.26 -12.45
C ASP A 171 14.80 11.00 -11.31
N LEU A 172 15.51 10.26 -10.44
CA LEU A 172 16.32 10.86 -9.39
C LEU A 172 17.46 11.73 -9.97
N ARG A 173 18.15 11.28 -11.02
CA ARG A 173 19.21 12.05 -11.68
C ARG A 173 18.69 13.32 -12.35
N LEU A 174 17.54 13.25 -13.01
CA LEU A 174 16.92 14.39 -13.69
C LEU A 174 16.25 15.38 -12.71
N SER A 175 15.98 14.94 -11.48
CA SER A 175 15.33 15.76 -10.47
C SER A 175 16.14 17.03 -10.15
N LYS A 176 15.41 18.14 -9.96
CA LYS A 176 16.01 19.42 -9.57
C LYS A 176 16.80 19.28 -8.26
N PRO A 177 17.87 20.06 -8.04
CA PRO A 177 18.68 19.97 -6.82
C PRO A 177 17.87 20.07 -5.52
N GLU A 178 16.80 20.87 -5.51
CA GLU A 178 15.91 21.03 -4.35
C GLU A 178 15.17 19.74 -4.00
N VAL A 179 14.70 19.01 -5.01
CA VAL A 179 14.02 17.72 -4.86
C VAL A 179 15.00 16.67 -4.32
N ARG A 180 16.20 16.61 -4.89
CA ARG A 180 17.25 15.68 -4.42
C ARG A 180 17.65 15.97 -2.97
N ASN A 181 17.87 17.24 -2.62
CA ASN A 181 18.19 17.63 -1.24
C ASN A 181 17.06 17.25 -0.27
N LYS A 182 15.80 17.45 -0.65
CA LYS A 182 14.64 17.07 0.16
C LYS A 182 14.52 15.54 0.28
N PHE A 183 14.77 14.79 -0.78
CA PHE A 183 14.79 13.32 -0.78
C PHE A 183 15.88 12.77 0.17
N THR A 184 17.08 13.34 0.13
CA THR A 184 18.16 13.01 1.08
C THR A 184 17.78 13.36 2.52
N LEU A 185 17.19 14.53 2.75
CA LEU A 185 16.70 14.92 4.09
C LEU A 185 15.65 13.95 4.61
N LEU A 186 14.70 13.53 3.78
CA LEU A 186 13.69 12.53 4.13
C LEU A 186 14.31 11.17 4.47
N SER A 187 15.34 10.77 3.73
CA SER A 187 16.09 9.53 4.00
C SER A 187 16.75 9.57 5.37
N ILE A 188 17.44 10.67 5.71
CA ILE A 188 18.06 10.88 7.02
C ILE A 188 16.99 10.90 8.12
N LEU A 189 15.92 11.68 7.92
CA LEU A 189 14.80 11.79 8.85
C LEU A 189 14.24 10.40 9.19
N LEU A 190 13.95 9.58 8.18
CA LEU A 190 13.41 8.24 8.38
C LEU A 190 14.39 7.30 9.05
N GLU A 191 15.67 7.35 8.69
CA GLU A 191 16.68 6.52 9.35
C GLU A 191 16.72 6.79 10.86
N LEU A 192 16.64 8.05 11.30
CA LEU A 192 16.59 8.40 12.72
C LEU A 192 15.35 7.84 13.44
N HIS A 193 14.24 7.62 12.74
CA HIS A 193 13.07 6.97 13.32
C HIS A 193 13.25 5.45 13.49
N PHE A 194 14.21 4.86 12.77
CA PHE A 194 14.43 3.41 12.74
C PHE A 194 15.59 2.92 13.63
N VAL A 195 16.52 3.79 14.01
CA VAL A 195 17.68 3.44 14.87
C VAL A 195 17.30 3.35 16.35
N GLN A 196 17.94 2.51 17.15
CA GLN A 196 17.68 2.48 18.61
C GLN A 196 18.32 3.67 19.33
N ASP A 197 19.56 4.02 18.98
CA ASP A 197 20.36 5.03 19.67
C ASP A 197 20.68 6.23 18.75
N LEU A 198 20.00 7.36 19.01
CA LEU A 198 20.16 8.63 18.30
C LEU A 198 21.52 9.33 18.59
N ASN A 199 22.22 8.92 19.64
CA ASN A 199 23.51 9.50 20.02
C ASN A 199 24.70 8.64 19.58
N SER A 200 24.45 7.55 18.87
CA SER A 200 25.51 6.68 18.37
C SER A 200 26.41 7.36 17.33
N ASP A 201 27.68 6.95 17.28
CA ASP A 201 28.66 7.45 16.30
C ASP A 201 28.15 7.28 14.86
N ALA A 202 27.44 6.19 14.56
CA ALA A 202 26.87 5.93 13.25
C ALA A 202 25.83 7.00 12.86
N VAL A 203 24.96 7.39 13.79
CA VAL A 203 23.99 8.48 13.57
C VAL A 203 24.70 9.82 13.36
N SER A 204 25.76 10.09 14.12
CA SER A 204 26.57 11.30 13.94
C SER A 204 27.22 11.34 12.56
N GLN A 205 27.77 10.22 12.08
CA GLN A 205 28.32 10.10 10.72
C GLN A 205 27.27 10.36 9.64
N VAL A 206 26.07 9.79 9.77
CA VAL A 206 24.94 10.04 8.84
C VAL A 206 24.53 11.52 8.83
N LEU A 207 24.57 12.18 9.98
CA LEU A 207 24.23 13.60 10.10
C LEU A 207 25.35 14.54 9.64
N GLU A 208 26.60 14.10 9.65
CA GLU A 208 27.76 14.82 9.13
C GLU A 208 27.90 14.67 7.62
N SER A 209 27.52 13.50 7.07
CA SER A 209 27.57 13.18 5.64
C SER A 209 26.47 13.84 4.81
N LYS A 210 25.96 15.02 5.24
CA LYS A 210 24.81 15.82 4.74
C LYS A 210 24.63 15.95 3.21
N ARG A 211 25.59 15.52 2.40
CA ARG A 211 25.68 15.64 0.94
C ARG A 211 26.08 14.35 0.21
N GLN A 212 26.37 13.25 0.90
CA GLN A 212 26.68 11.99 0.22
C GLN A 212 25.37 11.30 -0.16
N ASP A 213 25.11 11.25 -1.46
CA ASP A 213 23.96 10.59 -2.04
C ASP A 213 24.33 9.15 -2.43
N GLY A 214 24.13 8.21 -1.50
CA GLY A 214 24.32 6.77 -1.75
C GLY A 214 23.23 6.16 -2.64
N TRP A 215 22.15 6.89 -2.94
CA TRP A 215 21.03 6.34 -3.71
C TRP A 215 21.41 6.03 -5.15
N GLY A 216 22.28 6.84 -5.77
CA GLY A 216 22.73 6.58 -7.14
C GLY A 216 23.40 5.21 -7.29
N GLU A 217 24.31 4.87 -6.39
CA GLU A 217 25.00 3.58 -6.38
C GLU A 217 24.05 2.43 -6.00
N TYR A 218 23.17 2.66 -5.02
CA TYR A 218 22.18 1.69 -4.58
C TYR A 218 21.22 1.29 -5.71
N LEU A 219 20.64 2.27 -6.40
CA LEU A 219 19.67 2.05 -7.48
C LEU A 219 20.34 1.37 -8.70
N ALA A 220 21.56 1.78 -9.06
CA ALA A 220 22.33 1.14 -10.12
C ALA A 220 22.67 -0.34 -9.78
N THR A 221 22.93 -0.62 -8.50
CA THR A 221 23.18 -1.98 -8.02
C THR A 221 21.91 -2.83 -8.09
N LYS A 222 20.77 -2.28 -7.64
CA LYS A 222 19.46 -2.95 -7.73
C LYS A 222 19.07 -3.27 -9.17
N GLU A 223 19.19 -2.29 -10.07
CA GLU A 223 19.00 -2.48 -11.51
C GLU A 223 19.88 -3.61 -12.04
N SER A 224 21.19 -3.54 -11.80
CA SER A 224 22.15 -4.52 -12.30
C SER A 224 21.87 -5.93 -11.80
N LEU A 225 21.50 -6.07 -10.52
CA LEU A 225 21.13 -7.36 -9.93
C LEU A 225 19.86 -7.93 -10.54
N ALA A 226 18.83 -7.10 -10.76
CA ALA A 226 17.57 -7.50 -11.39
C ALA A 226 17.75 -7.95 -12.85
N ILE A 227 18.68 -7.35 -13.57
CA ILE A 227 19.08 -7.77 -14.93
C ILE A 227 19.81 -9.12 -14.89
N ALA A 228 20.72 -9.31 -13.94
CA ALA A 228 21.68 -10.41 -13.94
C ALA A 228 21.17 -11.69 -13.27
N LYS A 229 20.26 -11.59 -12.29
CA LYS A 229 19.84 -12.72 -11.45
C LYS A 229 18.33 -12.90 -11.43
N VAL A 230 17.92 -14.13 -11.13
CA VAL A 230 16.55 -14.43 -10.69
C VAL A 230 16.33 -13.82 -9.32
N ILE A 231 15.32 -12.96 -9.21
CA ILE A 231 14.92 -12.28 -7.98
C ILE A 231 14.02 -13.26 -7.24
N GLU A 232 14.47 -13.70 -6.06
CA GLU A 232 13.78 -14.72 -5.28
C GLU A 232 12.39 -14.25 -4.80
N ASN A 233 12.22 -12.94 -4.56
CA ASN A 233 10.95 -12.35 -4.12
C ASN A 233 10.68 -11.01 -4.83
N ALA A 234 10.16 -11.10 -6.06
CA ALA A 234 9.83 -9.92 -6.86
C ALA A 234 8.81 -9.00 -6.18
N ASN A 235 7.90 -9.55 -5.36
CA ASN A 235 6.89 -8.76 -4.64
C ASN A 235 7.51 -7.89 -3.54
N ASP A 236 8.51 -8.40 -2.82
CA ASP A 236 9.25 -7.60 -1.81
C ASP A 236 10.05 -6.48 -2.50
N GLU A 237 10.71 -6.79 -3.62
CA GLU A 237 11.48 -5.79 -4.36
C GLU A 237 10.61 -4.72 -5.02
N MET A 238 9.47 -5.10 -5.61
CA MET A 238 8.51 -4.13 -6.14
C MET A 238 7.96 -3.24 -5.04
N HIS A 239 7.66 -3.80 -3.86
CA HIS A 239 7.22 -3.00 -2.72
C HIS A 239 8.32 -2.03 -2.26
N GLU A 240 9.57 -2.49 -2.16
CA GLU A 240 10.72 -1.62 -1.87
C GLU A 240 10.82 -0.48 -2.89
N LEU A 241 10.72 -0.79 -4.18
CA LEU A 241 10.73 0.18 -5.26
C LEU A 241 9.64 1.24 -5.10
N PHE A 242 8.40 0.82 -4.83
CA PHE A 242 7.30 1.76 -4.60
C PHE A 242 7.54 2.64 -3.38
N LEU A 243 8.14 2.13 -2.30
CA LEU A 243 8.48 2.93 -1.12
C LEU A 243 9.49 4.02 -1.45
N VAL A 244 10.54 3.67 -2.21
CA VAL A 244 11.56 4.65 -2.63
C VAL A 244 10.99 5.65 -3.64
N ARG A 245 10.13 5.18 -4.56
CA ARG A 245 9.47 6.07 -5.53
C ARG A 245 8.55 7.09 -4.85
N GLY A 246 7.72 6.67 -3.90
CA GLY A 246 6.86 7.61 -3.17
C GLY A 246 7.64 8.62 -2.33
N LEU A 247 8.82 8.25 -1.83
CA LEU A 247 9.73 9.22 -1.19
C LEU A 247 10.20 10.28 -2.17
N LEU A 248 10.58 9.89 -3.39
CA LEU A 248 11.03 10.82 -4.43
C LEU A 248 9.88 11.73 -4.90
N GLU A 249 8.70 11.17 -5.10
CA GLU A 249 7.50 11.91 -5.50
C GLU A 249 7.06 12.91 -4.42
N PHE A 250 7.11 12.50 -3.14
CA PHE A 250 6.87 13.40 -2.02
C PHE A 250 7.91 14.52 -1.95
N ALA A 251 9.17 14.22 -2.22
CA ALA A 251 10.22 15.25 -2.34
C ALA A 251 9.92 16.23 -3.50
N GLY A 252 9.37 15.73 -4.62
CA GLY A 252 8.99 16.53 -5.77
C GLY A 252 7.68 17.31 -5.64
N HIS A 253 6.86 17.05 -4.61
CA HIS A 253 5.48 17.54 -4.48
C HIS A 253 4.60 17.25 -5.71
N GLN A 254 4.81 16.11 -6.38
CA GLN A 254 3.92 15.70 -7.46
C GLN A 254 2.61 15.19 -6.84
N THR A 255 1.61 16.07 -6.74
CA THR A 255 0.26 15.77 -6.22
C THR A 255 -0.59 14.93 -7.16
N SER A 256 -0.12 14.69 -8.40
CA SER A 256 -0.81 13.94 -9.44
C SER A 256 -0.50 12.43 -9.45
N VAL A 257 0.36 11.95 -8.55
CA VAL A 257 0.71 10.52 -8.52
C VAL A 257 -0.44 9.74 -7.89
N CYS A 258 -0.97 8.80 -8.65
CA CYS A 258 -2.04 7.90 -8.21
C CYS A 258 -1.58 7.10 -6.98
N TYR A 259 -2.09 7.48 -5.81
CA TYR A 259 -1.85 6.92 -4.47
C TYR A 259 -2.31 5.45 -4.27
N TYR A 260 -2.45 4.67 -5.35
CA TYR A 260 -3.06 3.34 -5.37
C TYR A 260 -2.08 2.19 -5.66
N GLN A 261 -0.78 2.47 -5.90
CA GLN A 261 0.17 1.43 -6.33
C GLN A 261 0.81 0.64 -5.20
N TYR A 262 0.67 1.05 -3.94
CA TYR A 262 1.18 0.27 -2.82
C TYR A 262 0.33 -0.98 -2.60
N GLY A 263 0.98 -2.13 -2.47
CA GLY A 263 0.33 -3.35 -2.01
C GLY A 263 -0.34 -3.12 -0.65
N GLN A 264 -1.66 -3.09 -0.64
CA GLN A 264 -2.46 -2.89 0.58
C GLN A 264 -2.40 -4.09 1.53
N GLU A 265 -1.85 -5.21 1.05
CA GLU A 265 -1.65 -6.46 1.76
C GLU A 265 -0.49 -6.43 2.76
N ARG A 266 0.38 -5.41 2.70
CA ARG A 266 1.52 -5.28 3.62
C ARG A 266 1.13 -4.53 4.87
N THR A 267 1.78 -4.89 5.98
CA THR A 267 1.67 -4.15 7.23
C THR A 267 2.55 -2.89 7.19
N ILE A 268 2.28 -1.95 8.09
CA ILE A 268 3.14 -0.78 8.28
C ILE A 268 4.52 -1.21 8.80
N ASP A 269 4.57 -2.22 9.68
CA ASP A 269 5.83 -2.79 10.18
C ASP A 269 6.67 -3.37 9.03
N ASP A 270 6.07 -4.11 8.09
CA ASP A 270 6.77 -4.65 6.91
C ASP A 270 7.35 -3.52 6.05
N SER A 271 6.55 -2.48 5.81
CA SER A 271 6.96 -1.34 4.99
C SER A 271 8.10 -0.56 5.64
N CYS A 272 8.03 -0.31 6.95
CA CYS A 272 9.11 0.31 7.71
C CYS A 272 10.38 -0.53 7.71
N LEU A 273 10.25 -1.85 7.81
CA LEU A 273 11.37 -2.77 7.84
C LEU A 273 12.06 -2.88 6.46
N ILE A 274 11.30 -2.91 5.37
CA ILE A 274 11.84 -2.91 4.00
C ILE A 274 12.54 -1.57 3.71
N LEU A 275 11.84 -0.45 3.92
CA LEU A 275 12.42 0.87 3.68
C LEU A 275 13.64 1.13 4.55
N GLY A 276 13.57 0.70 5.82
CA GLY A 276 14.68 0.79 6.73
C GLY A 276 15.92 0.03 6.22
N ARG A 277 15.76 -1.18 5.68
CA ARG A 277 16.88 -1.93 5.08
C ARG A 277 17.52 -1.15 3.93
N ALA A 278 16.71 -0.57 3.03
CA ALA A 278 17.22 0.24 1.93
C ALA A 278 18.00 1.46 2.42
N LEU A 279 17.45 2.22 3.37
CA LEU A 279 18.12 3.39 3.97
C LEU A 279 19.45 3.04 4.61
N ARG A 280 19.55 1.85 5.23
CA ARG A 280 20.83 1.38 5.80
C ARG A 280 21.90 1.24 4.73
N CYS A 281 21.57 0.57 3.63
CA CYS A 281 22.53 0.32 2.55
C CYS A 281 22.99 1.63 1.91
N VAL A 282 22.07 2.59 1.79
CA VAL A 282 22.34 3.92 1.21
C VAL A 282 23.20 4.80 2.12
N LEU A 283 22.90 4.82 3.42
CA LEU A 283 23.54 5.73 4.38
C LEU A 283 24.77 5.13 5.07
N ASP A 284 24.96 3.81 4.97
CA ASP A 284 26.10 3.07 5.52
C ASP A 284 26.60 1.95 4.58
N PRO A 285 27.15 2.29 3.40
CA PRO A 285 27.52 1.31 2.36
C PRO A 285 28.76 0.47 2.70
N LYS A 286 29.56 0.86 3.70
CA LYS A 286 30.86 0.21 4.00
C LYS A 286 30.73 -1.15 4.71
N HIS A 287 29.52 -1.59 5.05
CA HIS A 287 29.29 -2.70 5.98
C HIS A 287 28.88 -4.05 5.37
N GLU A 288 28.67 -4.15 4.05
CA GLU A 288 28.31 -5.44 3.41
C GLU A 288 29.50 -6.25 2.87
N SER A 289 30.69 -5.65 2.73
CA SER A 289 31.77 -6.28 1.94
C SER A 289 32.66 -7.27 2.68
N LYS A 290 32.48 -7.55 3.99
CA LYS A 290 33.25 -8.62 4.68
C LYS A 290 32.45 -9.33 5.76
N SER A 291 32.50 -10.65 5.68
CA SER A 291 32.19 -11.57 6.77
C SER A 291 32.89 -11.16 8.08
N GLU A 292 32.14 -11.33 9.18
CA GLU A 292 32.55 -11.38 10.59
C GLU A 292 32.53 -10.10 11.46
N LYS A 293 32.12 -10.37 12.71
CA LYS A 293 32.29 -9.64 13.98
C LYS A 293 31.21 -8.63 14.38
N LYS A 294 30.30 -9.17 15.19
CA LYS A 294 29.54 -8.54 16.28
C LYS A 294 30.28 -7.32 16.90
N SER A 295 30.12 -6.12 16.35
CA SER A 295 30.10 -4.84 17.09
C SER A 295 29.91 -3.70 16.09
N LYS A 296 29.05 -2.73 16.44
CA LYS A 296 28.73 -1.49 15.71
C LYS A 296 27.70 -1.55 14.57
N THR A 297 26.83 -2.55 14.52
CA THR A 297 25.57 -2.33 13.80
C THR A 297 24.68 -1.40 14.62
N THR A 298 24.17 -0.33 14.00
CA THR A 298 23.10 0.48 14.60
C THR A 298 21.93 -0.46 14.84
N ARG A 299 21.72 -0.84 16.10
CA ARG A 299 20.61 -1.71 16.45
C ARG A 299 19.34 -1.00 16.01
N ARG A 300 18.47 -1.68 15.27
CA ARG A 300 17.22 -1.10 14.79
C ARG A 300 16.09 -1.34 15.76
N MET A 301 15.19 -0.38 15.85
CA MET A 301 13.98 -0.58 16.62
C MET A 301 13.13 -1.64 15.93
N ARG A 302 12.50 -2.50 16.74
CA ARG A 302 11.50 -3.44 16.24
C ARG A 302 10.22 -2.71 15.82
N ILE A 303 9.90 -1.63 16.53
CA ILE A 303 8.79 -0.72 16.24
C ILE A 303 9.41 0.66 16.04
N PRO A 304 9.28 1.29 14.87
CA PRO A 304 9.79 2.64 14.62
C PRO A 304 9.29 3.66 15.64
N ARG A 305 10.08 4.71 15.89
CA ARG A 305 9.56 5.89 16.58
C ARG A 305 8.40 6.50 15.78
N PRO A 306 7.39 7.08 16.43
CA PRO A 306 6.37 7.87 15.75
C PRO A 306 7.01 8.99 14.90
N LEU A 307 6.51 9.23 13.69
CA LEU A 307 7.07 10.24 12.78
C LEU A 307 7.08 11.68 13.34
N GLY A 308 8.23 12.31 13.48
CA GLY A 308 8.33 13.60 14.19
C GLY A 308 8.31 13.44 15.70
N ALA A 309 8.79 12.29 16.22
CA ALA A 309 9.11 12.15 17.63
C ALA A 309 10.07 13.27 18.08
N GLN A 310 9.80 13.82 19.27
CA GLN A 310 10.49 15.01 19.77
C GLN A 310 12.01 14.82 19.88
N ASP A 311 12.46 13.63 20.29
CA ASP A 311 13.87 13.28 20.37
C ASP A 311 14.57 13.27 19.01
N VAL A 312 13.88 12.83 17.95
CA VAL A 312 14.39 12.90 16.56
C VAL A 312 14.46 14.36 16.08
N LEU A 313 13.42 15.15 16.36
CA LEU A 313 13.39 16.58 16.01
C LEU A 313 14.54 17.35 16.69
N GLU A 314 14.75 17.11 17.98
CA GLU A 314 15.85 17.71 18.73
C GLU A 314 17.21 17.31 18.18
N ARG A 315 17.39 16.02 17.84
CA ARG A 315 18.65 15.53 17.27
C ARG A 315 18.97 16.18 15.93
N LEU A 316 17.98 16.34 15.06
CA LEU A 316 18.11 17.04 13.77
C LEU A 316 18.39 18.53 13.96
N THR A 317 17.70 19.17 14.89
CA THR A 317 17.88 20.60 15.19
C THR A 317 19.28 20.89 15.70
N ARG A 318 19.81 20.05 16.61
CA ARG A 318 21.21 20.15 17.08
C ARG A 318 22.23 19.99 15.95
N SER A 319 21.88 19.21 14.92
CA SER A 319 22.70 19.07 13.71
C SER A 319 22.50 20.21 12.69
N GLY A 320 21.68 21.23 12.99
CA GLY A 320 21.50 22.42 12.18
C GLY A 320 20.38 22.35 11.14
N TYR A 321 19.44 21.41 11.26
CA TYR A 321 18.23 21.38 10.41
C TYR A 321 17.10 22.26 10.99
N SER A 322 16.24 22.80 10.12
CA SER A 322 15.10 23.64 10.52
C SER A 322 13.94 22.82 11.07
N THR A 323 13.47 23.16 12.27
CA THR A 323 12.33 22.50 12.93
C THR A 323 11.03 22.64 12.17
N THR A 324 10.73 23.83 11.63
CA THR A 324 9.47 24.09 10.91
C THR A 324 9.36 23.25 9.65
N HIS A 325 10.46 23.17 8.89
CA HIS A 325 10.52 22.36 7.68
C HIS A 325 10.35 20.86 7.99
N ILE A 326 11.00 20.34 9.03
CA ILE A 326 10.90 18.91 9.38
C ILE A 326 9.48 18.56 9.83
N SER A 327 8.83 19.39 10.65
CA SER A 327 7.47 19.13 11.11
C SER A 327 6.48 19.05 9.94
N GLU A 328 6.62 19.94 8.94
CA GLU A 328 5.80 19.92 7.72
C GLU A 328 6.02 18.64 6.89
N LEU A 329 7.27 18.17 6.78
CA LEU A 329 7.58 16.89 6.13
C LEU A 329 6.91 15.72 6.84
N CYS A 330 7.05 15.64 8.17
CA CYS A 330 6.50 14.56 8.99
C CYS A 330 4.97 14.48 8.90
N ALA A 331 4.29 15.62 8.84
CA ALA A 331 2.83 15.68 8.83
C ALA A 331 2.23 15.03 7.57
N ASN A 332 2.90 15.17 6.43
CA ASN A 332 2.37 14.72 5.13
C ASN A 332 2.93 13.37 4.68
N LEU A 333 4.02 12.89 5.28
CA LEU A 333 4.74 11.71 4.79
C LEU A 333 3.88 10.43 4.74
N THR A 334 2.95 10.24 5.69
CA THR A 334 2.08 9.06 5.75
C THR A 334 0.97 9.06 4.69
N ILE A 335 0.72 10.19 4.04
CA ILE A 335 -0.15 10.28 2.86
C ILE A 335 0.53 9.58 1.68
N PHE A 336 1.83 9.78 1.53
CA PHE A 336 2.62 9.28 0.40
C PHE A 336 3.18 7.88 0.64
N LEU A 337 3.39 7.47 1.90
CA LEU A 337 4.07 6.22 2.23
C LEU A 337 3.30 5.36 3.24
N PRO A 338 3.25 4.03 3.07
CA PRO A 338 2.65 3.05 3.99
C PRO A 338 3.48 2.82 5.28
N ILE A 339 4.07 3.87 5.84
CA ILE A 339 5.00 3.78 6.98
C ILE A 339 4.41 4.33 8.29
N GLY A 340 3.12 4.68 8.27
CA GLY A 340 2.42 5.17 9.44
C GLY A 340 0.95 5.44 9.14
N VAL A 341 0.21 5.73 10.20
CA VAL A 341 -1.21 6.10 10.12
C VAL A 341 -1.35 7.54 9.63
N PRO A 342 -2.30 7.83 8.72
CA PRO A 342 -2.63 9.19 8.33
C PRO A 342 -3.08 10.06 9.51
N VAL A 343 -2.80 11.36 9.44
CA VAL A 343 -3.40 12.36 10.35
C VAL A 343 -4.90 12.46 10.02
N PRO A 344 -5.84 12.53 11.00
CA PRO A 344 -5.66 12.76 12.45
C PRO A 344 -5.54 11.50 13.33
N TYR A 345 -5.78 10.31 12.79
CA TYR A 345 -5.90 9.06 13.57
C TYR A 345 -4.60 8.56 14.18
N ARG A 346 -3.48 9.14 13.77
CA ARG A 346 -2.14 8.79 14.26
C ARG A 346 -1.97 8.91 15.78
N GLU A 347 -2.63 9.88 16.41
CA GLU A 347 -2.53 10.09 17.86
C GLU A 347 -3.56 9.30 18.65
N THR A 348 -4.57 8.74 17.99
CA THR A 348 -5.75 8.17 18.63
C THR A 348 -5.76 6.66 18.55
N LEU A 349 -5.28 6.08 17.44
CA LEU A 349 -5.20 4.63 17.28
C LEU A 349 -3.90 4.04 17.88
N PRO A 350 -3.97 2.85 18.49
CA PRO A 350 -2.83 2.21 19.12
C PRO A 350 -1.82 1.70 18.09
N ALA A 351 -0.65 2.34 18.00
CA ALA A 351 0.40 1.99 17.04
C ALA A 351 0.86 0.52 17.17
N THR A 352 0.82 -0.04 18.38
CA THR A 352 1.18 -1.44 18.67
C THR A 352 0.24 -2.48 18.06
N LEU A 353 -0.99 -2.07 17.71
CA LEU A 353 -1.96 -2.85 16.95
C LEU A 353 -1.89 -2.48 15.47
N VAL A 354 -2.09 -1.20 15.16
CA VAL A 354 -2.28 -0.73 13.77
C VAL A 354 -1.09 -1.07 12.90
N ASN A 355 0.14 -1.02 13.44
CA ASN A 355 1.32 -1.28 12.63
C ASN A 355 1.45 -2.73 12.17
N ARG A 356 0.74 -3.65 12.84
CA ARG A 356 0.75 -5.10 12.56
C ARG A 356 -0.40 -5.56 11.68
N LEU A 357 -1.34 -4.67 11.39
CA LEU A 357 -2.46 -4.94 10.50
C LEU A 357 -2.09 -4.56 9.07
N ARG A 358 -2.71 -5.23 8.09
CA ARG A 358 -2.57 -4.86 6.68
C ARG A 358 -3.07 -3.44 6.47
N ARG A 359 -2.36 -2.66 5.64
CA ARG A 359 -2.72 -1.25 5.41
C ARG A 359 -4.13 -1.08 4.87
N GLY A 360 -4.60 -1.96 3.99
CA GLY A 360 -5.96 -1.92 3.46
C GLY A 360 -7.02 -1.97 4.57
N VAL A 361 -6.87 -2.93 5.50
CA VAL A 361 -7.75 -3.07 6.67
C VAL A 361 -7.78 -1.80 7.51
N VAL A 362 -6.62 -1.18 7.76
CA VAL A 362 -6.52 0.06 8.55
C VAL A 362 -7.21 1.23 7.85
N LEU A 363 -7.00 1.39 6.54
CA LEU A 363 -7.58 2.49 5.77
C LEU A 363 -9.10 2.35 5.63
N ASP A 364 -9.60 1.14 5.39
CA ASP A 364 -11.04 0.87 5.35
C ASP A 364 -11.67 1.14 6.72
N ALA A 365 -11.04 0.71 7.82
CA ALA A 365 -11.50 1.02 9.17
C ALA A 365 -11.57 2.53 9.43
N ILE A 366 -10.54 3.29 9.03
CA ILE A 366 -10.50 4.75 9.16
C ILE A 366 -11.64 5.40 8.38
N ARG A 367 -11.91 4.94 7.15
CA ARG A 367 -13.04 5.43 6.34
C ARG A 367 -14.36 5.20 7.05
N GLU A 368 -14.60 3.98 7.55
CA GLU A 368 -15.82 3.64 8.27
C GLU A 368 -15.98 4.46 9.57
N ILE A 369 -14.90 4.67 10.33
CA ILE A 369 -14.93 5.53 11.53
C ILE A 369 -15.34 6.96 11.16
N SER A 370 -14.77 7.50 10.06
CA SER A 370 -15.11 8.84 9.57
C SER A 370 -16.59 8.93 9.18
N ASP A 371 -17.09 7.94 8.44
CA ASP A 371 -18.50 7.86 8.05
C ASP A 371 -19.42 7.75 9.28
N ILE A 372 -19.02 7.01 10.31
CA ILE A 372 -19.76 6.91 11.58
C ILE A 372 -19.91 8.28 12.25
N TYR A 373 -18.84 9.06 12.34
CA TYR A 373 -18.90 10.39 12.95
C TYR A 373 -19.73 11.37 12.12
N VAL A 374 -19.54 11.39 10.81
CA VAL A 374 -20.18 12.37 9.91
C VAL A 374 -21.67 12.07 9.73
N LEU A 375 -22.03 10.80 9.54
CA LEU A 375 -23.38 10.41 9.12
C LEU A 375 -24.30 10.04 10.28
N TYR A 376 -23.76 9.50 11.39
CA TYR A 376 -24.59 8.83 12.39
C TYR A 376 -24.41 9.35 13.82
N PHE A 377 -23.16 9.57 14.26
CA PHE A 377 -22.85 9.82 15.68
C PHE A 377 -21.80 10.91 15.88
N ARG A 378 -22.09 12.14 15.47
CA ARG A 378 -21.21 13.28 15.72
C ARG A 378 -20.87 13.50 17.20
N GLN A 379 -21.76 13.10 18.11
CA GLN A 379 -21.53 13.20 19.56
C GLN A 379 -20.45 12.24 20.08
N LEU A 380 -20.11 11.20 19.32
CA LEU A 380 -19.04 10.26 19.63
C LEU A 380 -17.67 10.76 19.15
N GLU A 381 -17.60 11.86 18.39
CA GLU A 381 -16.36 12.42 17.82
C GLU A 381 -15.42 12.91 18.95
N LYS A 382 -14.68 11.97 19.52
CA LYS A 382 -13.70 12.16 20.59
C LYS A 382 -12.53 11.24 20.30
N LYS A 383 -11.31 11.76 20.50
CA LYS A 383 -10.06 11.00 20.33
C LYS A 383 -10.08 9.63 21.03
N GLU A 384 -10.71 9.58 22.20
CA GLU A 384 -10.80 8.38 23.04
C GLU A 384 -11.72 7.27 22.47
N ASN A 385 -12.56 7.59 21.49
CA ASN A 385 -13.53 6.67 20.89
C ASN A 385 -13.02 6.02 19.60
N ASP A 386 -11.99 6.60 18.97
CA ASP A 386 -11.43 6.08 17.71
C ASP A 386 -10.97 4.62 17.87
N THR A 387 -10.25 4.31 18.96
CA THR A 387 -9.80 2.94 19.26
C THR A 387 -10.97 1.98 19.47
N MET A 388 -12.04 2.42 20.14
CA MET A 388 -13.23 1.59 20.35
C MET A 388 -13.89 1.23 19.02
N LEU A 389 -14.14 2.24 18.18
CA LEU A 389 -14.75 2.03 16.87
C LEU A 389 -13.85 1.19 15.95
N PHE A 390 -12.54 1.39 16.03
CA PHE A 390 -11.56 0.59 15.30
C PHE A 390 -11.61 -0.89 15.70
N LEU A 391 -11.62 -1.21 16.99
CA LEU A 391 -11.74 -2.59 17.46
C LEU A 391 -13.08 -3.22 17.08
N LEU A 392 -14.16 -2.46 17.13
CA LEU A 392 -15.47 -2.94 16.68
C LEU A 392 -15.46 -3.27 15.20
N TYR A 393 -14.90 -2.40 14.36
CA TYR A 393 -14.76 -2.68 12.93
C TYR A 393 -13.99 -3.98 12.68
N LEU A 394 -12.87 -4.19 13.36
CA LEU A 394 -12.08 -5.42 13.22
C LEU A 394 -12.85 -6.66 13.69
N ALA A 395 -13.49 -6.59 14.85
CA ALA A 395 -14.21 -7.71 15.45
C ALA A 395 -15.45 -8.10 14.62
N ASN A 396 -16.23 -7.11 14.17
CA ASN A 396 -17.48 -7.34 13.44
C ASN A 396 -17.26 -7.96 12.06
N ASN A 397 -16.13 -7.63 11.42
CA ASN A 397 -15.77 -8.14 10.11
C ASN A 397 -14.81 -9.34 10.18
N GLU A 398 -14.53 -9.86 11.39
CA GLU A 398 -13.59 -10.96 11.64
C GLU A 398 -12.18 -10.73 11.02
N LEU A 399 -11.77 -9.46 10.92
CA LEU A 399 -10.52 -9.07 10.26
C LEU A 399 -9.34 -9.28 11.21
N GLU A 400 -8.36 -10.04 10.72
CA GLU A 400 -7.07 -10.27 11.41
C GLU A 400 -7.21 -10.70 12.87
N SER A 401 -8.21 -11.54 13.16
CA SER A 401 -8.61 -11.95 14.51
C SER A 401 -7.46 -12.38 15.42
N LYS A 402 -6.43 -13.05 14.87
CA LYS A 402 -5.22 -13.44 15.60
C LYS A 402 -4.37 -12.25 16.06
N VAL A 403 -4.18 -11.25 15.21
CA VAL A 403 -3.40 -10.04 15.54
C VAL A 403 -4.17 -9.23 16.58
N THR A 404 -5.48 -9.06 16.34
CA THR A 404 -6.39 -8.32 17.22
C THR A 404 -6.49 -8.96 18.61
N SER A 405 -6.71 -10.29 18.70
CA SER A 405 -6.77 -10.99 19.99
C SER A 405 -5.44 -10.96 20.74
N THR A 406 -4.32 -11.15 20.02
CA THR A 406 -2.97 -11.01 20.62
C THR A 406 -2.78 -9.62 21.22
N TRP A 407 -3.20 -8.57 20.53
CA TRP A 407 -3.11 -7.21 21.08
C TRP A 407 -4.06 -6.99 22.25
N MET A 408 -5.30 -7.48 22.18
CA MET A 408 -6.28 -7.37 23.27
C MET A 408 -5.79 -8.03 24.57
N THR A 409 -5.00 -9.11 24.48
CA THR A 409 -4.35 -9.74 25.65
C THR A 409 -3.08 -9.04 26.14
N SER A 410 -2.57 -8.04 25.42
CA SER A 410 -1.39 -7.26 25.82
C SER A 410 -1.71 -6.29 26.96
N THR A 411 -0.68 -5.75 27.62
CA THR A 411 -0.84 -4.74 28.68
C THR A 411 -1.66 -3.52 28.23
N GLU A 412 -1.45 -3.05 26.99
CA GLU A 412 -2.19 -1.92 26.43
C GLU A 412 -3.65 -2.28 26.14
N GLY A 413 -3.89 -3.46 25.56
CA GLY A 413 -5.23 -3.99 25.31
C GLY A 413 -6.03 -4.23 26.61
N GLN A 414 -5.40 -4.77 27.65
CA GLN A 414 -6.04 -4.94 28.95
C GLN A 414 -6.30 -3.59 29.64
N SER A 415 -5.39 -2.62 29.52
CA SER A 415 -5.62 -1.27 30.03
C SER A 415 -6.86 -0.63 29.39
N MET A 416 -7.06 -0.81 28.08
CA MET A 416 -8.26 -0.32 27.39
C MET A 416 -9.54 -1.01 27.89
N TYR A 417 -9.50 -2.32 28.15
CA TYR A 417 -10.61 -3.07 28.73
C TYR A 417 -10.99 -2.54 30.12
N ASP A 418 -10.01 -2.40 31.01
CA ASP A 418 -10.20 -1.90 32.38
C ASP A 418 -10.69 -0.45 32.41
N GLN A 419 -10.17 0.39 31.50
CA GLN A 419 -10.64 1.76 31.31
C GLN A 419 -12.10 1.77 30.85
N THR A 420 -12.49 0.88 29.94
CA THR A 420 -13.86 0.78 29.45
C THR A 420 -14.83 0.38 30.56
N LEU A 421 -14.48 -0.63 31.38
CA LEU A 421 -15.26 -1.02 32.56
C LEU A 421 -15.42 0.13 33.56
N THR A 422 -14.30 0.78 33.89
CA THR A 422 -14.28 1.92 34.82
C THR A 422 -15.13 3.07 34.30
N ARG A 423 -15.04 3.36 33.00
CA ARG A 423 -15.84 4.39 32.33
C ARG A 423 -17.34 4.11 32.48
N MET A 424 -17.75 2.87 32.23
CA MET A 424 -19.16 2.47 32.32
C MET A 424 -19.72 2.55 33.75
N ARG A 425 -18.88 2.25 34.74
CA ARG A 425 -19.24 2.28 36.16
C ARG A 425 -19.34 3.71 36.69
N GLU A 426 -18.31 4.52 36.46
CA GLU A 426 -18.08 5.75 37.23
C GLU A 426 -18.46 7.03 36.48
N GLN A 427 -18.47 7.02 35.15
CA GLN A 427 -18.70 8.24 34.37
C GLN A 427 -20.15 8.35 33.93
N ALA A 428 -20.67 9.59 33.95
CA ALA A 428 -21.95 9.87 33.33
C ALA A 428 -21.78 9.86 31.80
N GLN A 429 -22.52 8.99 31.12
CA GLN A 429 -22.39 8.76 29.68
C GLN A 429 -23.74 8.97 28.98
N SER A 430 -23.70 9.50 27.76
CA SER A 430 -24.86 9.45 26.86
C SER A 430 -25.16 7.99 26.46
N LEU A 431 -26.34 7.74 25.89
CA LEU A 431 -26.71 6.39 25.46
C LEU A 431 -25.77 5.88 24.35
N GLU A 432 -25.33 6.74 23.44
CA GLU A 432 -24.38 6.41 22.36
C GLU A 432 -23.05 5.94 22.95
N GLN A 433 -22.49 6.70 23.90
CA GLN A 433 -21.23 6.36 24.55
C GLN A 433 -21.36 5.06 25.37
N PHE A 434 -22.47 4.89 26.08
CA PHE A 434 -22.77 3.67 26.81
C PHE A 434 -22.79 2.46 25.85
N THR A 435 -23.48 2.60 24.71
CA THR A 435 -23.63 1.52 23.75
C THR A 435 -22.30 1.17 23.08
N LEU A 436 -21.47 2.17 22.75
CA LEU A 436 -20.10 1.97 22.27
C LEU A 436 -19.26 1.17 23.28
N CYS A 437 -19.33 1.52 24.58
CA CYS A 437 -18.60 0.80 25.62
C CYS A 437 -19.09 -0.65 25.78
N VAL A 438 -20.41 -0.90 25.80
CA VAL A 438 -20.95 -2.27 25.88
C VAL A 438 -20.48 -3.12 24.69
N HIS A 439 -20.57 -2.59 23.47
CA HIS A 439 -20.10 -3.33 22.29
C HIS A 439 -18.60 -3.57 22.30
N THR A 440 -17.81 -2.62 22.81
CA THR A 440 -16.36 -2.81 22.96
C THR A 440 -16.08 -3.98 23.89
N LEU A 441 -16.70 -4.02 25.08
CA LEU A 441 -16.57 -5.17 26.00
C LEU A 441 -17.04 -6.48 25.38
N LEU A 442 -18.13 -6.42 24.60
CA LEU A 442 -18.65 -7.57 23.89
C LEU A 442 -17.63 -8.09 22.85
N ALA A 443 -16.94 -7.21 22.13
CA ALA A 443 -15.88 -7.59 21.19
C ALA A 443 -14.71 -8.30 21.89
N TYR A 444 -14.33 -7.87 23.09
CA TYR A 444 -13.37 -8.59 23.93
C TYR A 444 -13.86 -10.00 24.26
N SER A 445 -15.14 -10.16 24.63
CA SER A 445 -15.71 -11.49 24.91
C SER A 445 -15.77 -12.39 23.66
N TYR A 446 -16.01 -11.83 22.48
CA TYR A 446 -16.03 -12.60 21.23
C TYR A 446 -14.64 -13.10 20.81
N LEU A 447 -13.61 -12.28 20.99
CA LEU A 447 -12.26 -12.56 20.51
C LEU A 447 -11.38 -13.29 21.53
N LEU A 448 -11.68 -13.17 22.83
CA LEU A 448 -10.87 -13.73 23.91
C LEU A 448 -11.53 -14.89 24.64
N ASP A 449 -12.86 -14.86 24.84
CA ASP A 449 -13.55 -15.88 25.62
C ASP A 449 -14.03 -17.02 24.69
N SER A 450 -13.90 -18.26 25.16
CA SER A 450 -14.55 -19.38 24.48
C SER A 450 -16.06 -19.21 24.57
N PRO A 451 -16.85 -19.60 23.54
CA PRO A 451 -18.30 -19.51 23.61
C PRO A 451 -18.81 -20.33 24.80
N GLU A 452 -19.23 -19.64 25.86
CA GLU A 452 -19.84 -20.28 27.03
C GLU A 452 -21.21 -20.84 26.63
N PRO A 453 -21.59 -22.05 27.10
CA PRO A 453 -22.97 -22.49 27.00
C PRO A 453 -23.86 -21.49 27.74
N ALA A 454 -24.97 -21.08 27.12
CA ALA A 454 -25.89 -20.11 27.70
C ALA A 454 -26.51 -20.65 28.99
N LEU A 455 -25.91 -20.31 30.13
CA LEU A 455 -26.51 -20.42 31.45
C LEU A 455 -27.36 -19.17 31.70
N GLY A 456 -28.48 -19.35 32.41
CA GLY A 456 -29.32 -18.23 32.87
C GLY A 456 -28.60 -17.34 33.89
N PRO A 457 -29.24 -16.24 34.33
CA PRO A 457 -28.60 -15.27 35.21
C PRO A 457 -28.22 -15.89 36.56
N ILE A 458 -27.05 -15.51 37.09
CA ILE A 458 -26.49 -16.04 38.35
C ILE A 458 -27.05 -15.28 39.55
N TYR A 459 -27.07 -13.96 39.47
CA TYR A 459 -27.52 -13.04 40.51
C TYR A 459 -28.94 -12.56 40.21
N SER A 460 -29.86 -13.49 39.95
CA SER A 460 -31.31 -13.29 39.75
C SER A 460 -31.77 -12.71 38.40
N CYS A 461 -31.09 -11.70 37.85
CA CYS A 461 -31.43 -11.16 36.52
C CYS A 461 -30.22 -10.58 35.78
N ASN A 462 -30.37 -10.43 34.47
CA ASN A 462 -29.32 -9.93 33.58
C ASN A 462 -28.81 -8.52 33.96
N LEU A 463 -29.65 -7.67 34.56
CA LEU A 463 -29.22 -6.34 35.04
C LEU A 463 -28.33 -6.42 36.29
N TYR A 464 -28.63 -7.35 37.21
CA TYR A 464 -27.78 -7.61 38.39
C TYR A 464 -26.45 -8.20 37.96
N ASP A 465 -26.49 -9.23 37.12
CA ASP A 465 -25.30 -9.85 36.53
C ASP A 465 -24.43 -8.83 35.80
N PHE A 466 -25.04 -7.90 35.08
CA PHE A 466 -24.33 -6.79 34.44
C PHE A 466 -23.65 -5.87 35.46
N SER A 467 -24.32 -5.54 36.57
CA SER A 467 -23.69 -4.78 37.66
C SER A 467 -22.47 -5.52 38.20
N TYR A 468 -22.61 -6.79 38.59
CA TYR A 468 -21.49 -7.58 39.12
C TYR A 468 -20.33 -7.73 38.13
N LEU A 469 -20.65 -7.88 36.84
CA LEU A 469 -19.66 -7.88 35.76
C LEU A 469 -18.86 -6.56 35.72
N LEU A 470 -19.51 -5.40 35.86
CA LEU A 470 -18.82 -4.10 35.90
C LEU A 470 -17.91 -3.93 37.13
N TYR A 471 -18.19 -4.65 38.22
CA TYR A 471 -17.31 -4.71 39.41
C TYR A 471 -16.25 -5.81 39.34
N GLY A 472 -16.09 -6.48 38.20
CA GLY A 472 -15.00 -7.43 37.93
C GLY A 472 -15.31 -8.88 38.31
N ASP A 473 -16.58 -9.23 38.56
CA ASP A 473 -16.96 -10.61 38.80
C ASP A 473 -16.66 -11.49 37.57
N LYS A 474 -16.10 -12.68 37.82
CA LYS A 474 -15.74 -13.66 36.80
C LYS A 474 -16.70 -14.84 36.76
N GLN A 475 -17.65 -14.94 37.69
CA GLN A 475 -18.60 -16.06 37.75
C GLN A 475 -19.72 -15.89 36.71
N VAL A 476 -20.07 -14.65 36.38
CA VAL A 476 -21.17 -14.28 35.47
C VAL A 476 -20.91 -14.73 34.03
N ASN A 477 -21.96 -15.15 33.32
CA ASN A 477 -21.93 -15.36 31.87
C ASN A 477 -21.76 -14.01 31.15
N ARG A 478 -20.50 -13.60 30.96
CA ARG A 478 -20.13 -12.26 30.50
C ARG A 478 -20.72 -11.95 29.14
N ARG A 479 -20.55 -12.87 28.22
CA ARG A 479 -21.01 -12.72 26.84
C ARG A 479 -22.53 -12.60 26.77
N GLY A 480 -23.26 -13.52 27.38
CA GLY A 480 -24.74 -13.49 27.36
C GLY A 480 -25.32 -12.21 27.96
N VAL A 481 -24.74 -11.74 29.07
CA VAL A 481 -25.18 -10.51 29.74
C VAL A 481 -24.90 -9.27 28.89
N LEU A 482 -23.70 -9.17 28.31
CA LEU A 482 -23.33 -8.07 27.41
C LEU A 482 -24.19 -8.06 26.14
N GLU A 483 -24.50 -9.24 25.58
CA GLU A 483 -25.38 -9.39 24.42
C GLU A 483 -26.79 -8.85 24.68
N ILE A 484 -27.35 -9.17 25.85
CA ILE A 484 -28.68 -8.70 26.27
C ILE A 484 -28.69 -7.19 26.47
N VAL A 485 -27.73 -6.66 27.24
CA VAL A 485 -27.64 -5.22 27.51
C VAL A 485 -27.42 -4.41 26.23
N ALA A 486 -26.56 -4.88 25.33
CA ALA A 486 -26.34 -4.26 24.03
C ALA A 486 -27.60 -4.25 23.16
N SER A 487 -28.35 -5.36 23.12
CA SER A 487 -29.60 -5.46 22.36
C SER A 487 -30.64 -4.42 22.82
N TYR A 488 -30.82 -4.25 24.13
CA TYR A 488 -31.73 -3.26 24.69
C TYR A 488 -31.24 -1.82 24.54
N ALA A 489 -29.93 -1.58 24.69
CA ALA A 489 -29.34 -0.27 24.45
C ALA A 489 -29.56 0.18 22.99
N ARG A 490 -29.35 -0.73 22.03
CA ARG A 490 -29.64 -0.50 20.61
C ARG A 490 -31.11 -0.20 20.36
N LYS A 491 -32.04 -0.95 20.98
CA LYS A 491 -33.49 -0.68 20.86
C LYS A 491 -33.89 0.70 21.38
N ALA A 492 -33.26 1.16 22.48
CA ALA A 492 -33.51 2.48 23.03
C ALA A 492 -32.94 3.61 22.15
N LEU A 493 -32.00 3.29 21.27
CA LEU A 493 -31.35 4.21 20.34
C LEU A 493 -32.21 4.36 19.07
N THR A 494 -33.24 5.20 19.15
CA THR A 494 -34.31 5.34 18.15
C THR A 494 -33.92 6.08 16.85
N SER A 495 -32.69 6.58 16.74
CA SER A 495 -32.22 7.45 15.65
C SER A 495 -31.45 6.76 14.52
N LEU A 496 -31.23 5.45 14.60
CA LEU A 496 -30.31 4.73 13.69
C LEU A 496 -30.99 4.27 12.38
N PRO A 497 -30.42 4.60 11.20
CA PRO A 497 -30.67 3.87 9.97
C PRO A 497 -30.25 2.40 10.12
N ALA A 498 -31.02 1.46 9.56
CA ALA A 498 -30.79 0.03 9.72
C ALA A 498 -29.37 -0.46 9.33
N GLY A 499 -28.72 0.22 8.36
CA GLY A 499 -27.33 -0.08 7.95
C GLY A 499 -26.27 0.38 8.96
N ALA A 500 -26.41 1.60 9.50
CA ALA A 500 -25.48 2.15 10.50
C ALA A 500 -25.51 1.37 11.82
N ALA A 501 -26.70 0.90 12.19
CA ALA A 501 -26.87 0.00 13.33
C ALA A 501 -26.08 -1.29 13.13
N GLN A 502 -26.02 -1.85 11.93
CA GLN A 502 -25.31 -3.12 11.68
C GLN A 502 -23.78 -2.95 11.68
N THR A 503 -23.26 -1.81 11.20
CA THR A 503 -21.80 -1.54 11.18
C THR A 503 -21.24 -1.24 12.57
N VAL A 504 -21.94 -0.44 13.37
CA VAL A 504 -21.53 -0.08 14.74
C VAL A 504 -21.95 -1.13 15.77
N MET A 505 -23.05 -1.84 15.51
CA MET A 505 -23.77 -2.71 16.47
C MET A 505 -24.27 -3.98 15.77
N PRO A 506 -23.38 -4.95 15.48
CA PRO A 506 -23.70 -6.11 14.66
C PRO A 506 -24.88 -6.88 15.26
N ASN A 507 -25.58 -7.63 14.41
CA ASN A 507 -26.74 -8.41 14.83
C ASN A 507 -26.35 -9.46 15.87
N ILE A 508 -26.59 -9.11 17.13
CA ILE A 508 -26.53 -10.03 18.26
C ILE A 508 -27.67 -11.03 18.07
N ARG A 509 -27.36 -12.33 18.24
CA ARG A 509 -28.40 -13.37 18.24
C ARG A 509 -29.50 -12.97 19.22
N PRO A 510 -30.79 -13.10 18.87
CA PRO A 510 -31.85 -12.83 19.83
C PRO A 510 -31.66 -13.74 21.04
N SER A 511 -31.45 -13.15 22.22
CA SER A 511 -31.34 -13.87 23.48
C SER A 511 -32.66 -14.61 23.76
N SER A 512 -32.58 -15.73 24.47
CA SER A 512 -33.78 -16.34 25.05
C SER A 512 -34.43 -15.35 26.00
N VAL A 513 -35.67 -14.95 25.71
CA VAL A 513 -36.43 -13.97 26.50
C VAL A 513 -36.54 -14.47 27.93
N HIS A 514 -35.90 -13.78 28.86
CA HIS A 514 -36.04 -14.01 30.30
C HIS A 514 -37.13 -13.07 30.85
N TRP A 515 -37.93 -13.54 31.80
CA TRP A 515 -39.05 -12.76 32.35
C TRP A 515 -38.60 -11.45 33.02
N CYS A 516 -37.34 -11.35 33.44
CA CYS A 516 -36.71 -10.14 33.96
C CYS A 516 -36.12 -9.20 32.89
N ASP A 517 -36.26 -9.45 31.59
CA ASP A 517 -35.63 -8.59 30.58
C ASP A 517 -36.23 -7.17 30.52
N GLY A 518 -37.46 -7.00 31.02
CA GLY A 518 -38.07 -5.67 31.22
C GLY A 518 -37.28 -4.76 32.18
N PHE A 519 -36.40 -5.32 33.02
CA PHE A 519 -35.49 -4.54 33.87
C PHE A 519 -34.39 -3.86 33.05
N VAL A 520 -33.79 -4.60 32.12
CA VAL A 520 -32.76 -4.07 31.22
C VAL A 520 -33.37 -3.03 30.28
N GLU A 521 -34.59 -3.26 29.80
CA GLU A 521 -35.33 -2.30 28.98
C GLU A 521 -35.53 -0.96 29.69
N ARG A 522 -36.08 -0.96 30.91
CA ARG A 522 -36.26 0.28 31.69
C ARG A 522 -34.94 0.96 32.03
N TYR A 523 -33.90 0.19 32.31
CA TYR A 523 -32.56 0.72 32.54
C TYR A 523 -32.04 1.50 31.32
N CYS A 524 -32.16 0.92 30.12
CA CYS A 524 -31.77 1.58 28.88
C CYS A 524 -32.67 2.80 28.56
N GLN A 525 -33.97 2.74 28.88
CA GLN A 525 -34.87 3.90 28.76
C GLN A 525 -34.46 5.05 29.70
N HIS A 526 -34.07 4.78 30.95
CA HIS A 526 -33.57 5.84 31.83
C HIS A 526 -32.29 6.46 31.28
N ARG A 527 -31.37 5.65 30.76
CA ARG A 527 -30.15 6.14 30.09
C ARG A 527 -30.41 6.92 28.80
N SER A 528 -31.52 6.69 28.10
CA SER A 528 -31.86 7.47 26.90
C SER A 528 -32.36 8.87 27.24
N THR A 529 -32.84 9.10 28.46
CA THR A 529 -33.41 10.40 28.87
C THR A 529 -32.37 11.42 29.35
N ALA A 530 -31.24 10.96 29.91
CA ALA A 530 -30.15 11.83 30.36
C ALA A 530 -28.83 11.06 30.48
N ALA A 531 -27.72 11.78 30.45
CA ALA A 531 -26.42 11.20 30.78
C ALA A 531 -26.37 10.80 32.26
N MET A 532 -26.06 9.53 32.53
CA MET A 532 -26.08 8.97 33.89
C MET A 532 -24.91 8.02 34.11
N THR A 533 -24.44 7.94 35.36
CA THR A 533 -23.54 6.85 35.79
C THR A 533 -24.32 5.53 35.87
N HIS A 534 -23.61 4.39 35.95
CA HIS A 534 -24.25 3.09 36.16
C HIS A 534 -25.15 3.10 37.40
N ASP A 535 -24.62 3.55 38.53
CA ASP A 535 -25.34 3.54 39.81
C ASP A 535 -26.56 4.45 39.84
N GLN A 536 -26.53 5.56 39.09
CA GLN A 536 -27.68 6.46 38.98
C GLN A 536 -28.82 5.79 38.21
N ALA A 537 -28.52 5.28 37.01
CA ALA A 537 -29.49 4.60 36.16
C ALA A 537 -30.03 3.33 36.85
N TYR A 538 -29.15 2.56 37.51
CA TYR A 538 -29.51 1.36 38.24
C TYR A 538 -30.45 1.66 39.41
N ARG A 539 -30.10 2.63 40.27
CA ARG A 539 -30.97 3.05 41.39
C ARG A 539 -32.32 3.58 40.92
N GLN A 540 -32.34 4.35 39.84
CA GLN A 540 -33.58 4.86 39.27
C GLN A 540 -34.47 3.73 38.74
N THR A 541 -33.87 2.74 38.06
CA THR A 541 -34.56 1.54 37.58
C THR A 541 -35.17 0.77 38.75
N CYS A 542 -34.39 0.49 39.80
CA CYS A 542 -34.87 -0.19 41.01
C CYS A 542 -36.01 0.57 41.70
N ARG A 543 -35.92 1.90 41.81
CA ARG A 543 -36.99 2.74 42.39
C ARG A 543 -38.26 2.73 41.55
N SER A 544 -38.16 2.75 40.23
CA SER A 544 -39.31 2.69 39.32
C SER A 544 -40.08 1.36 39.40
N LEU A 545 -39.41 0.31 39.88
CA LEU A 545 -39.91 -1.07 39.97
C LEU A 545 -40.29 -1.46 41.39
N ALA A 546 -39.84 -0.72 42.40
CA ALA A 546 -40.22 -0.90 43.81
C ALA A 546 -41.74 -0.78 44.07
N ILE A 547 -42.48 -0.15 43.14
CA ILE A 547 -43.94 -0.08 43.14
C ILE A 547 -44.57 -1.45 42.76
N ILE A 548 -43.82 -2.34 42.11
CA ILE A 548 -44.31 -3.58 41.49
C ILE A 548 -43.83 -4.84 42.24
N SER A 549 -42.69 -4.81 42.96
CA SER A 549 -42.26 -5.94 43.82
C SER A 549 -41.38 -5.49 45.01
N PRO A 550 -41.79 -5.74 46.28
CA PRO A 550 -41.06 -5.34 47.49
C PRO A 550 -39.69 -6.02 47.70
N PHE A 551 -39.49 -7.21 47.13
CA PHE A 551 -38.25 -7.99 47.26
C PHE A 551 -37.03 -7.25 46.67
N LEU A 552 -37.26 -6.40 45.67
CA LEU A 552 -36.22 -5.63 44.97
C LEU A 552 -35.77 -4.38 45.74
N TRP A 553 -36.62 -3.83 46.62
CA TRP A 553 -36.26 -2.67 47.45
C TRP A 553 -35.24 -3.07 48.52
N GLN A 554 -35.38 -4.25 49.12
CA GLN A 554 -34.48 -4.69 50.19
C GLN A 554 -33.02 -4.80 49.74
N HIS A 555 -32.74 -5.15 48.48
CA HIS A 555 -31.36 -5.22 47.97
C HIS A 555 -30.78 -3.87 47.49
N ALA A 556 -31.60 -2.89 47.11
CA ALA A 556 -31.11 -1.53 46.85
C ALA A 556 -30.51 -0.85 48.10
N LYS A 557 -30.76 -1.42 49.30
CA LYS A 557 -30.16 -1.03 50.57
C LYS A 557 -28.93 -1.86 50.97
N ILE A 558 -28.63 -2.98 50.30
CA ILE A 558 -27.52 -3.89 50.69
C ILE A 558 -26.22 -3.55 49.95
N GLY A 559 -26.30 -2.81 48.84
CA GLY A 559 -25.12 -2.26 48.13
C GLY A 559 -24.70 -0.86 48.59
N SER A 560 -25.11 -0.42 49.79
CA SER A 560 -24.71 0.86 50.39
C SER A 560 -23.47 0.73 51.26
#